data_AF-A0A1Z4QKA7-F1
#
_entry.id   AF-A0A1Z4QKA7-F1
#
_cell.length_a   1.000
_cell.length_b   1.000
_cell.length_c   1.000
_cell.angle_alpha   90.00
_cell.angle_beta   90.00
_cell.angle_gamma   90.00
#
_symmetry.space_group_name_H-M   'P 1'
#
loop_
_entity.id
_entity.type
_entity.pdbx_description
1 polymer ?
#
loop_
_entity_poly.entity_id
_entity_poly.type
_entity_poly.pdbx_seq_one_letter_code
_entity_poly.pdbx_strand_id
1 'polypeptide(L)'
;MSDSQTVSAAVAKLYDTYPFPPEPLLDEPPPGYNWRWNWLAAYSFCTGQKPQKQDIRILDAGCGSGVGTEYLVHLNPQAHVVGIDLSAGTLEVAKERCKRSGADRVEFHHLSLYDVEQLPGEFDLINCVGVLHHLPDPIRGIQALAKKLAPGGLMQIFVYGELGRWEIQLMQKAIALLQGNKRGDYRDGVQVGRQIFASLPENNRIVKREKERWSMENQRDECFADMYVHPQEIDYNIETLFALIDASGLDFVGFSNPGFWQWERLLAKAPELGARVNELSDRQRYRLIELLDPEVTHYEFFLSRPPLIKFDWSEDNTLLKAIPELNPCIDGFPSQCLFNQDYQIVNLSTAEFEFLQRCDTSSTVAEILASVQMGLDGVRTLLKQNLILLSPA
;
A
#
# COMPACT_ATOMS: atom_id res chain seq x y z
N MET A 1 -11.78 -31.74 -4.50
CA MET A 1 -11.28 -30.48 -3.90
C MET A 1 -12.49 -29.60 -3.65
N SER A 2 -12.53 -28.85 -2.55
CA SER A 2 -13.60 -27.85 -2.36
C SER A 2 -13.49 -26.74 -3.42
N ASP A 3 -14.57 -25.99 -3.66
CA ASP A 3 -14.55 -24.86 -4.62
C ASP A 3 -13.43 -23.86 -4.31
N SER A 4 -13.23 -23.57 -3.02
CA SER A 4 -12.13 -22.71 -2.53
C SER A 4 -10.74 -23.28 -2.88
N GLN A 5 -10.51 -24.59 -2.70
CA GLN A 5 -9.23 -25.22 -3.07
C GLN A 5 -8.98 -25.17 -4.57
N THR A 6 -10.04 -25.36 -5.38
CA THR A 6 -9.95 -25.26 -6.85
C THR A 6 -9.57 -23.85 -7.29
N VAL A 7 -10.19 -22.82 -6.69
CA VAL A 7 -9.84 -21.41 -6.96
C VAL A 7 -8.41 -21.10 -6.55
N SER A 8 -8.01 -21.47 -5.33
CA SER A 8 -6.64 -21.28 -4.83
C SER A 8 -5.59 -21.95 -5.73
N ALA A 9 -5.87 -23.17 -6.23
CA ALA A 9 -4.98 -23.85 -7.17
C ALA A 9 -4.91 -23.14 -8.54
N ALA A 10 -6.02 -22.56 -9.01
CA ALA A 10 -6.02 -21.76 -10.24
C ALA A 10 -5.19 -20.49 -10.08
N VAL A 11 -5.35 -19.77 -8.96
CA VAL A 11 -4.55 -18.58 -8.65
C VAL A 11 -3.06 -18.92 -8.57
N ALA A 12 -2.68 -19.98 -7.85
CA ALA A 12 -1.29 -20.43 -7.78
C ALA A 12 -0.74 -20.78 -9.18
N LYS A 13 -1.53 -21.49 -10.00
CA LYS A 13 -1.14 -21.82 -11.39
C LYS A 13 -0.92 -20.58 -12.25
N LEU A 14 -1.70 -19.51 -12.07
CA LEU A 14 -1.48 -18.24 -12.78
C LEU A 14 -0.08 -17.70 -12.44
N TYR A 15 0.23 -17.55 -11.16
CA TYR A 15 1.48 -16.95 -10.71
C TYR A 15 2.71 -17.86 -10.91
N ASP A 16 2.53 -19.18 -10.94
CA ASP A 16 3.56 -20.12 -11.41
C ASP A 16 3.82 -19.96 -12.92
N THR A 17 2.79 -19.59 -13.71
CA THR A 17 2.93 -19.36 -15.16
C THR A 17 3.54 -17.97 -15.45
N TYR A 18 3.13 -16.97 -14.68
CA TYR A 18 3.49 -15.56 -14.79
C TYR A 18 3.81 -14.99 -13.40
N PRO A 19 5.05 -15.14 -12.91
CA PRO A 19 5.46 -14.60 -11.61
C PRO A 19 5.24 -13.08 -11.54
N PHE A 20 4.63 -12.62 -10.45
CA PHE A 20 4.22 -11.22 -10.28
C PHE A 20 4.55 -10.70 -8.87
N PRO A 21 4.92 -9.41 -8.68
CA PRO A 21 5.21 -8.42 -9.72
C PRO A 21 6.43 -8.81 -10.56
N PRO A 22 6.54 -8.42 -11.83
CA PRO A 22 7.47 -9.07 -12.73
C PRO A 22 8.86 -8.41 -12.74
N GLU A 23 9.17 -7.55 -11.77
CA GLU A 23 10.35 -6.69 -11.81
C GLU A 23 11.67 -7.46 -11.93
N PRO A 24 12.68 -6.89 -12.62
CA PRO A 24 13.94 -7.56 -12.81
C PRO A 24 14.60 -7.88 -11.46
N LEU A 25 15.39 -8.95 -11.44
CA LEU A 25 16.24 -9.29 -10.30
C LEU A 25 17.53 -8.46 -10.36
N LEU A 26 17.80 -7.70 -9.30
CA LEU A 26 18.96 -6.82 -9.17
C LEU A 26 19.99 -7.40 -8.18
N ASP A 27 21.27 -7.07 -8.36
CA ASP A 27 22.36 -7.40 -7.41
C ASP A 27 22.64 -6.27 -6.40
N GLU A 28 21.68 -5.36 -6.25
CA GLU A 28 21.77 -4.18 -5.38
C GLU A 28 20.41 -3.94 -4.69
N PRO A 29 20.37 -3.18 -3.58
CA PRO A 29 19.12 -2.79 -2.94
C PRO A 29 18.18 -2.10 -3.94
N PRO A 30 16.86 -2.28 -3.79
CA PRO A 30 15.91 -1.72 -4.74
C PRO A 30 15.93 -0.18 -4.64
N PRO A 31 15.75 0.54 -5.75
CA PRO A 31 15.85 1.99 -5.76
C PRO A 31 14.65 2.62 -5.05
N GLY A 32 14.88 3.76 -4.39
CA GLY A 32 13.81 4.54 -3.76
C GLY A 32 13.18 3.85 -2.54
N TYR A 33 11.92 4.18 -2.29
CA TYR A 33 11.16 3.73 -1.13
C TYR A 33 9.66 3.74 -1.43
N ASN A 34 8.92 2.93 -0.66
CA ASN A 34 7.50 3.16 -0.41
C ASN A 34 7.37 3.39 1.09
N TRP A 35 6.95 4.59 1.50
CA TRP A 35 6.91 4.94 2.92
C TRP A 35 6.00 4.06 3.75
N ARG A 36 5.00 3.43 3.12
CA ARG A 36 4.09 2.49 3.77
C ARG A 36 4.79 1.20 4.19
N TRP A 37 5.88 0.85 3.50
CA TRP A 37 6.76 -0.28 3.81
C TRP A 37 7.88 0.07 4.78
N ASN A 38 8.03 1.34 5.17
CA ASN A 38 8.94 1.76 6.23
C ASN A 38 8.17 1.90 7.55
N TRP A 39 8.52 1.11 8.56
CA TRP A 39 7.83 1.08 9.84
C TRP A 39 7.78 2.45 10.54
N LEU A 40 8.87 3.21 10.51
CA LEU A 40 8.91 4.52 11.15
C LEU A 40 7.94 5.50 10.49
N ALA A 41 7.98 5.57 9.16
CA ALA A 41 7.12 6.47 8.39
C ALA A 41 5.65 6.04 8.45
N ALA A 42 5.36 4.75 8.26
CA ALA A 42 3.99 4.21 8.31
C ALA A 42 3.37 4.37 9.71
N TYR A 43 4.13 4.09 10.77
CA TYR A 43 3.63 4.25 12.14
C TYR A 43 3.44 5.72 12.51
N SER A 44 4.35 6.61 12.11
CA SER A 44 4.19 8.05 12.31
C SER A 44 3.01 8.62 11.51
N PHE A 45 2.76 8.13 10.30
CA PHE A 45 1.57 8.51 9.53
C PHE A 45 0.28 8.09 10.26
N CYS A 46 0.25 6.88 10.81
CA CYS A 46 -0.94 6.33 11.48
C CYS A 46 -1.20 6.92 12.87
N THR A 47 -0.14 7.34 13.58
CA THR A 47 -0.21 7.72 15.00
C THR A 47 0.19 9.15 15.29
N GLY A 48 0.83 9.85 14.35
CA GLY A 48 1.41 11.17 14.58
C GLY A 48 2.77 11.16 15.27
N GLN A 49 3.30 10.01 15.70
CA GLN A 49 4.58 9.91 16.42
C GLN A 49 5.47 8.79 15.88
N LYS A 50 6.79 8.93 16.03
CA LYS A 50 7.73 7.86 15.75
C LYS A 50 7.50 6.67 16.71
N PRO A 51 7.56 5.42 16.24
CA PRO A 51 7.46 4.26 17.13
C PRO A 51 8.70 4.12 18.02
N GLN A 52 8.50 3.71 19.27
CA GLN A 52 9.61 3.42 20.20
C GLN A 52 10.36 2.14 19.83
N LYS A 53 9.64 1.13 19.32
CA LYS A 53 10.18 -0.18 18.95
C LYS A 53 10.57 -0.20 17.47
N GLN A 54 11.78 -0.66 17.17
CA GLN A 54 12.28 -0.82 15.78
C GLN A 54 12.71 -2.25 15.45
N ASP A 55 13.10 -3.05 16.45
CA ASP A 55 13.22 -4.50 16.33
C ASP A 55 11.81 -5.11 16.31
N ILE A 56 11.20 -5.12 15.13
CA ILE A 56 9.82 -5.53 14.90
C ILE A 56 9.74 -6.77 14.02
N ARG A 57 8.59 -7.45 14.08
CA ARG A 57 8.26 -8.55 13.17
C ARG A 57 7.31 -8.06 12.09
N ILE A 58 7.68 -8.30 10.84
CA ILE A 58 6.88 -7.93 9.66
C ILE A 58 6.40 -9.21 8.96
N LEU A 59 5.11 -9.30 8.65
CA LEU A 59 4.58 -10.33 7.75
C LEU A 59 4.28 -9.70 6.38
N ASP A 60 4.86 -10.25 5.33
CA ASP A 60 4.47 -9.99 3.95
C ASP A 60 3.54 -11.11 3.48
N ALA A 61 2.23 -10.85 3.56
CA ALA A 61 1.17 -11.82 3.34
C ALA A 61 0.76 -11.86 1.86
N GLY A 62 1.21 -12.88 1.14
CA GLY A 62 1.12 -12.96 -0.32
C GLY A 62 2.28 -12.21 -0.98
N CYS A 63 3.50 -12.59 -0.64
CA CYS A 63 4.72 -11.86 -0.99
C CYS A 63 5.05 -11.88 -2.49
N GLY A 64 4.38 -12.73 -3.28
CA GLY A 64 4.58 -12.85 -4.72
C GLY A 64 6.05 -13.11 -5.05
N SER A 65 6.57 -12.39 -6.04
CA SER A 65 7.97 -12.49 -6.48
C SER A 65 8.97 -11.78 -5.57
N GLY A 66 8.54 -11.33 -4.39
CA GLY A 66 9.38 -10.74 -3.35
C GLY A 66 9.70 -9.26 -3.55
N VAL A 67 9.10 -8.55 -4.51
CA VAL A 67 9.37 -7.12 -4.74
C VAL A 67 9.09 -6.31 -3.48
N GLY A 68 7.90 -6.44 -2.89
CA GLY A 68 7.57 -5.78 -1.62
C GLY A 68 8.47 -6.25 -0.48
N THR A 69 8.72 -7.56 -0.39
CA THR A 69 9.56 -8.17 0.65
C THR A 69 10.96 -7.60 0.69
N GLU A 70 11.59 -7.42 -0.47
CA GLU A 70 12.92 -6.85 -0.60
C GLU A 70 12.99 -5.42 -0.03
N TYR A 71 12.02 -4.57 -0.37
CA TYR A 71 11.89 -3.24 0.24
C TYR A 71 11.64 -3.31 1.75
N LEU A 72 10.78 -4.20 2.23
CA LEU A 72 10.50 -4.35 3.65
C LEU A 72 11.77 -4.69 4.45
N VAL A 73 12.67 -5.51 3.91
CA VAL A 73 13.94 -5.85 4.58
C VAL A 73 14.92 -4.68 4.58
N HIS A 74 15.08 -3.98 3.44
CA HIS A 74 16.05 -2.88 3.31
C HIS A 74 15.60 -1.61 4.04
N LEU A 75 14.32 -1.28 4.02
CA LEU A 75 13.77 -0.09 4.69
C LEU A 75 13.67 -0.25 6.22
N ASN A 76 13.72 -1.49 6.73
CA ASN A 76 13.60 -1.79 8.16
C ASN A 76 14.79 -2.63 8.63
N PRO A 77 15.98 -2.02 8.82
CA PRO A 77 17.22 -2.77 9.07
C PRO A 77 17.22 -3.57 10.37
N GLN A 78 16.37 -3.21 11.33
CA GLN A 78 16.21 -3.91 12.61
C GLN A 78 15.07 -4.95 12.59
N ALA A 79 14.27 -5.01 11.53
CA ALA A 79 13.11 -5.90 11.48
C ALA A 79 13.47 -7.32 11.06
N HIS A 80 12.66 -8.27 11.55
CA HIS A 80 12.60 -9.64 11.06
C HIS A 80 11.38 -9.78 10.14
N VAL A 81 11.62 -10.12 8.88
CA VAL A 81 10.56 -10.26 7.87
C VAL A 81 10.20 -11.73 7.67
N VAL A 82 8.91 -12.01 7.55
CA VAL A 82 8.38 -13.32 7.15
C VAL A 82 7.54 -13.12 5.90
N GLY A 83 7.91 -13.75 4.79
CA GLY A 83 7.14 -13.75 3.55
C GLY A 83 6.37 -15.06 3.40
N ILE A 84 5.08 -14.98 3.06
CA ILE A 84 4.28 -16.17 2.73
C ILE A 84 3.64 -16.03 1.36
N ASP A 85 3.60 -17.11 0.60
CA ASP A 85 2.86 -17.18 -0.67
C ASP A 85 2.33 -18.60 -0.92
N LEU A 86 1.26 -18.71 -1.70
CA LEU A 86 0.68 -20.00 -2.12
C LEU A 86 1.37 -20.58 -3.37
N SER A 87 2.06 -19.74 -4.15
CA SER A 87 2.75 -20.13 -5.38
C SER A 87 4.19 -20.52 -5.09
N ALA A 88 4.51 -21.81 -5.24
CA ALA A 88 5.85 -22.32 -4.97
C ALA A 88 6.88 -21.76 -5.97
N GLY A 89 6.52 -21.65 -7.27
CA GLY A 89 7.42 -21.13 -8.29
C GLY A 89 7.72 -19.64 -8.09
N THR A 90 6.71 -18.86 -7.72
CA THR A 90 6.89 -17.42 -7.43
C THR A 90 7.71 -17.21 -6.17
N LEU A 91 7.56 -18.05 -5.15
CA LEU A 91 8.34 -17.99 -3.91
C LEU A 91 9.84 -18.23 -4.16
N GLU A 92 10.21 -19.10 -5.12
CA GLU A 92 11.62 -19.27 -5.50
C GLU A 92 12.20 -17.99 -6.15
N VAL A 93 11.40 -17.24 -6.91
CA VAL A 93 11.80 -15.92 -7.43
C VAL A 93 12.01 -14.93 -6.28
N ALA A 94 11.13 -14.93 -5.28
CA ALA A 94 11.26 -14.06 -4.10
C ALA A 94 12.54 -14.33 -3.30
N LYS A 95 12.86 -15.61 -3.09
CA LYS A 95 14.11 -16.05 -2.43
C LYS A 95 15.34 -15.58 -3.20
N GLU A 96 15.36 -15.77 -4.52
CA GLU A 96 16.50 -15.34 -5.34
C GLU A 96 16.63 -13.81 -5.37
N ARG A 97 15.51 -13.08 -5.47
CA ARG A 97 15.51 -11.60 -5.38
C ARG A 97 16.18 -11.12 -4.10
N CYS A 98 15.67 -11.56 -2.96
CA CYS A 98 16.17 -11.12 -1.67
C CYS A 98 17.65 -11.51 -1.46
N LYS A 99 18.04 -12.69 -1.96
CA LYS A 99 19.44 -13.12 -1.93
C LYS A 99 20.35 -12.21 -2.75
N ARG A 100 19.95 -11.82 -3.97
CA ARG A 100 20.79 -11.00 -4.87
C ARG A 100 20.96 -9.56 -4.38
N SER A 101 19.93 -8.95 -3.79
CA SER A 101 20.03 -7.60 -3.22
C SER A 101 20.58 -7.53 -1.80
N GLY A 102 20.87 -8.66 -1.16
CA GLY A 102 21.35 -8.72 0.22
C GLY A 102 20.27 -8.51 1.29
N ALA A 103 19.00 -8.71 0.94
CA ALA A 103 17.89 -8.77 1.89
C ALA A 103 17.84 -10.13 2.61
N ASP A 104 18.80 -10.38 3.51
CA ASP A 104 19.02 -11.68 4.17
C ASP A 104 18.16 -11.93 5.44
N ARG A 105 17.46 -10.91 5.95
CA ARG A 105 16.64 -10.97 7.18
C ARG A 105 15.19 -11.38 6.91
N VAL A 106 14.99 -12.34 6.02
CA VAL A 106 13.65 -12.84 5.65
C VAL A 106 13.55 -14.36 5.73
N GLU A 107 12.46 -14.84 6.31
CA GLU A 107 12.05 -16.25 6.25
C GLU A 107 10.87 -16.40 5.28
N PHE A 108 10.95 -17.36 4.35
CA PHE A 108 9.91 -17.63 3.37
C PHE A 108 9.18 -18.94 3.65
N HIS A 109 7.85 -18.91 3.66
CA HIS A 109 7.00 -20.09 3.80
C HIS A 109 6.07 -20.24 2.60
N HIS A 110 6.02 -21.45 2.03
CA HIS A 110 4.96 -21.83 1.11
C HIS A 110 3.69 -22.12 1.93
N LEU A 111 2.86 -21.09 2.10
CA LEU A 111 1.76 -21.10 3.05
C LEU A 111 0.59 -20.24 2.54
N SER A 112 -0.63 -20.78 2.62
CA SER A 112 -1.84 -20.00 2.36
C SER A 112 -2.08 -18.98 3.48
N LEU A 113 -2.63 -17.81 3.16
CA LEU A 113 -3.11 -16.85 4.16
C LEU A 113 -4.14 -17.48 5.13
N TYR A 114 -4.91 -18.47 4.67
CA TYR A 114 -5.87 -19.19 5.52
C TYR A 114 -5.21 -20.01 6.63
N ASP A 115 -3.93 -20.30 6.48
CA ASP A 115 -3.14 -21.18 7.32
C ASP A 115 -2.05 -20.39 8.09
N VAL A 116 -2.10 -19.05 8.06
CA VAL A 116 -1.14 -18.14 8.71
C VAL A 116 -1.02 -18.34 10.23
N GLU A 117 -2.01 -18.98 10.85
CA GLU A 117 -1.97 -19.40 12.27
C GLU A 117 -0.85 -20.39 12.58
N GLN A 118 -0.32 -21.09 11.58
CA GLN A 118 0.85 -21.97 11.71
C GLN A 118 2.14 -21.21 12.01
N LEU A 119 2.23 -19.93 11.63
CA LEU A 119 3.40 -19.10 11.95
C LEU A 119 3.41 -18.77 13.46
N PRO A 120 4.58 -18.76 14.12
CA PRO A 120 4.65 -18.44 15.54
C PRO A 120 4.51 -16.93 15.79
N GLY A 121 3.95 -16.58 16.96
CA GLY A 121 3.89 -15.20 17.47
C GLY A 121 2.94 -14.27 16.70
N GLU A 122 3.07 -12.98 16.94
CA GLU A 122 2.32 -11.91 16.27
C GLU A 122 3.29 -11.01 15.49
N PHE A 123 2.75 -10.13 14.65
CA PHE A 123 3.49 -9.21 13.80
C PHE A 123 3.12 -7.77 14.12
N ASP A 124 4.11 -6.88 14.22
CA ASP A 124 3.91 -5.45 14.45
C ASP A 124 3.43 -4.74 13.17
N LEU A 125 3.86 -5.23 12.01
CA LEU A 125 3.41 -4.79 10.69
C LEU A 125 3.00 -5.99 9.84
N ILE A 126 1.81 -5.95 9.24
CA ILE A 126 1.36 -6.90 8.22
C ILE A 126 1.19 -6.13 6.90
N ASN A 127 2.01 -6.44 5.91
CA ASN A 127 1.85 -5.98 4.54
C ASN A 127 1.01 -7.00 3.77
N CYS A 128 -0.18 -6.61 3.30
CA CYS A 128 -1.09 -7.46 2.53
C CYS A 128 -1.56 -6.70 1.29
N VAL A 129 -0.65 -6.52 0.33
CA VAL A 129 -0.82 -5.65 -0.83
C VAL A 129 -1.05 -6.47 -2.09
N GLY A 130 -2.21 -6.33 -2.74
CA GLY A 130 -2.46 -7.04 -4.00
C GLY A 130 -3.04 -8.45 -3.84
N VAL A 131 -3.62 -8.80 -2.67
CA VAL A 131 -3.83 -10.22 -2.32
C VAL A 131 -5.29 -10.57 -2.01
N LEU A 132 -5.95 -9.85 -1.11
CA LEU A 132 -7.26 -10.27 -0.58
C LEU A 132 -8.34 -10.41 -1.67
N HIS A 133 -8.32 -9.59 -2.72
CA HIS A 133 -9.28 -9.66 -3.83
C HIS A 133 -9.11 -10.91 -4.71
N HIS A 134 -7.98 -11.60 -4.61
CA HIS A 134 -7.71 -12.84 -5.33
C HIS A 134 -8.07 -14.10 -4.51
N LEU A 135 -8.53 -13.92 -3.27
CA LEU A 135 -8.97 -15.02 -2.43
C LEU A 135 -10.39 -15.47 -2.80
N PRO A 136 -10.69 -16.79 -2.70
CA PRO A 136 -12.06 -17.29 -2.82
C PRO A 136 -12.95 -16.83 -1.66
N ASP A 137 -12.38 -16.65 -0.47
CA ASP A 137 -13.04 -16.13 0.73
C ASP A 137 -12.14 -15.04 1.37
N PRO A 138 -12.29 -13.76 0.97
CA PRO A 138 -11.47 -12.68 1.49
C PRO A 138 -11.74 -12.38 2.98
N ILE A 139 -12.96 -12.63 3.46
CA ILE A 139 -13.35 -12.42 4.86
C ILE A 139 -12.56 -13.36 5.77
N ARG A 140 -12.53 -14.65 5.43
CA ARG A 140 -11.69 -15.61 6.17
C ARG A 140 -10.22 -15.22 6.14
N GLY A 141 -9.73 -14.70 5.00
CA GLY A 141 -8.35 -14.28 4.82
C GLY A 141 -7.97 -13.13 5.75
N ILE A 142 -8.74 -12.03 5.71
CA ILE A 142 -8.47 -10.86 6.57
C ILE A 142 -8.64 -11.19 8.06
N GLN A 143 -9.58 -12.06 8.43
CA GLN A 143 -9.74 -12.53 9.81
C GLN A 143 -8.55 -13.37 10.29
N ALA A 144 -7.99 -14.20 9.42
CA ALA A 144 -6.80 -14.98 9.75
C ALA A 144 -5.59 -14.06 10.00
N LEU A 145 -5.39 -13.05 9.14
CA LEU A 145 -4.34 -12.04 9.33
C LEU A 145 -4.56 -11.18 10.57
N ALA A 146 -5.80 -10.77 10.85
CA ALA A 146 -6.14 -9.93 12.01
C ALA A 146 -5.75 -10.60 13.35
N LYS A 147 -5.90 -11.93 13.46
CA LYS A 147 -5.47 -12.70 14.63
C LYS A 147 -3.95 -12.73 14.84
N LYS A 148 -3.17 -12.42 13.80
CA LYS A 148 -1.70 -12.40 13.83
C LYS A 148 -1.15 -10.99 14.04
N LEU A 149 -1.99 -9.96 13.97
CA LEU A 149 -1.57 -8.59 14.22
C LEU A 149 -1.37 -8.36 15.72
N ALA A 150 -0.20 -7.85 16.11
CA ALA A 150 0.09 -7.50 17.49
C ALA A 150 -0.79 -6.32 17.95
N PRO A 151 -1.12 -6.20 19.26
CA PRO A 151 -1.74 -4.99 19.80
C PRO A 151 -0.89 -3.75 19.49
N GLY A 152 -1.52 -2.69 18.96
CA GLY A 152 -0.85 -1.48 18.46
C GLY A 152 -0.16 -1.65 17.11
N GLY A 153 -0.19 -2.85 16.52
CA GLY A 153 0.36 -3.14 15.21
C GLY A 153 -0.48 -2.54 14.07
N LEU A 154 0.12 -2.46 12.89
CA LEU A 154 -0.49 -1.94 11.67
C LEU A 154 -0.63 -3.02 10.60
N MET A 155 -1.73 -2.99 9.87
CA MET A 155 -1.92 -3.82 8.68
C MET A 155 -2.18 -2.92 7.47
N GLN A 156 -1.24 -2.90 6.53
CA GLN A 156 -1.41 -2.23 5.24
C GLN A 156 -2.14 -3.17 4.29
N ILE A 157 -3.22 -2.68 3.68
CA ILE A 157 -4.00 -3.45 2.71
C ILE A 157 -4.09 -2.68 1.40
N PHE A 158 -3.95 -3.40 0.28
CA PHE A 158 -4.31 -2.93 -1.05
C PHE A 158 -5.33 -3.90 -1.68
N VAL A 159 -6.46 -3.37 -2.15
CA VAL A 159 -7.48 -4.13 -2.91
C VAL A 159 -8.02 -3.34 -4.09
N TYR A 160 -8.48 -4.04 -5.13
CA TYR A 160 -9.01 -3.43 -6.35
C TYR A 160 -10.35 -2.72 -6.16
N GLY A 161 -10.52 -1.61 -6.90
CA GLY A 161 -11.73 -0.78 -6.89
C GLY A 161 -12.63 -1.05 -8.10
N GLU A 162 -13.92 -1.23 -7.85
CA GLU A 162 -14.95 -1.59 -8.84
C GLU A 162 -15.11 -0.54 -9.93
N LEU A 163 -15.32 0.73 -9.54
CA LEU A 163 -15.67 1.78 -10.51
C LEU A 163 -14.51 2.13 -11.44
N GLY A 164 -13.28 2.25 -10.91
CA GLY A 164 -12.11 2.58 -11.72
C GLY A 164 -11.59 1.44 -12.59
N ARG A 165 -12.04 0.20 -12.35
CA ARG A 165 -11.61 -1.01 -13.07
C ARG A 165 -12.71 -1.67 -13.88
N TRP A 166 -13.91 -1.09 -13.98
CA TRP A 166 -15.03 -1.72 -14.67
C TRP A 166 -14.72 -2.10 -16.15
N GLU A 167 -13.90 -1.34 -16.89
CA GLU A 167 -13.45 -1.76 -18.25
C GLU A 167 -12.58 -3.04 -18.21
N ILE A 168 -11.80 -3.23 -17.15
CA ILE A 168 -11.00 -4.45 -16.95
C ILE A 168 -11.92 -5.65 -16.78
N GLN A 169 -12.95 -5.55 -15.94
CA GLN A 169 -13.95 -6.62 -15.77
C GLN A 169 -14.63 -7.00 -17.10
N LEU A 170 -14.95 -6.00 -17.94
CA LEU A 170 -15.54 -6.26 -19.25
C LEU A 170 -14.57 -7.04 -20.15
N MET A 171 -13.29 -6.67 -20.15
CA MET A 171 -12.27 -7.36 -20.93
C MET A 171 -12.00 -8.78 -20.41
N GLN A 172 -11.91 -8.97 -19.09
CA GLN A 172 -11.79 -10.30 -18.46
C GLN A 172 -12.93 -11.22 -18.89
N LYS A 173 -14.19 -10.74 -18.86
CA LYS A 173 -15.36 -11.50 -19.32
C LYS A 173 -15.30 -11.81 -20.81
N ALA A 174 -14.87 -10.86 -21.64
CA ALA A 174 -14.72 -11.06 -23.08
C ALA A 174 -13.66 -12.12 -23.42
N ILE A 175 -12.49 -12.06 -22.76
CA ILE A 175 -11.43 -13.07 -22.89
C ILE A 175 -11.98 -14.44 -22.48
N ALA A 176 -12.62 -14.55 -21.31
CA ALA A 176 -13.16 -15.81 -20.83
C ALA A 176 -14.18 -16.45 -21.80
N LEU A 177 -15.03 -15.64 -22.45
CA LEU A 177 -15.96 -16.11 -23.48
C LEU A 177 -15.23 -16.65 -24.72
N LEU A 178 -14.17 -15.98 -25.16
CA LEU A 178 -13.40 -16.35 -26.34
C LEU A 178 -12.43 -17.52 -26.11
N GLN A 179 -11.97 -17.73 -24.89
CA GLN A 179 -11.20 -18.91 -24.52
C GLN A 179 -12.05 -20.19 -24.58
N GLY A 180 -13.35 -20.11 -24.26
CA GLY A 180 -14.26 -21.25 -24.25
C GLY A 180 -13.70 -22.43 -23.44
N ASN A 181 -13.50 -23.58 -24.10
CA ASN A 181 -12.98 -24.80 -23.46
C ASN A 181 -11.51 -24.70 -23.01
N LYS A 182 -10.78 -23.64 -23.40
CA LYS A 182 -9.40 -23.39 -22.96
C LYS A 182 -9.29 -22.53 -21.70
N ARG A 183 -10.41 -22.16 -21.07
CA ARG A 183 -10.40 -21.35 -19.84
C ARG A 183 -9.51 -22.02 -18.78
N GLY A 184 -8.58 -21.22 -18.21
CA GLY A 184 -7.54 -21.71 -17.29
C GLY A 184 -6.21 -22.07 -17.96
N ASP A 185 -6.11 -21.93 -19.28
CA ASP A 185 -4.83 -21.73 -19.98
C ASP A 185 -4.52 -20.22 -20.03
N TYR A 186 -3.65 -19.77 -19.13
CA TYR A 186 -3.33 -18.35 -19.00
C TYR A 186 -2.54 -17.81 -20.18
N ARG A 187 -1.75 -18.64 -20.87
CA ARG A 187 -0.99 -18.22 -22.05
C ARG A 187 -1.91 -17.97 -23.23
N ASP A 188 -2.88 -18.86 -23.44
CA ASP A 188 -3.95 -18.67 -24.40
C ASP A 188 -4.78 -17.41 -24.06
N GLY A 189 -5.09 -17.18 -22.79
CA GLY A 189 -5.84 -16.01 -22.35
C GLY A 189 -5.13 -14.68 -22.64
N VAL A 190 -3.82 -14.61 -22.38
CA VAL A 190 -3.00 -13.44 -22.77
C VAL A 190 -3.03 -13.27 -24.29
N GLN A 191 -2.80 -14.32 -25.06
CA GLN A 191 -2.83 -14.26 -26.53
C GLN A 191 -4.18 -13.75 -27.05
N VAL A 192 -5.28 -14.30 -26.55
CA VAL A 192 -6.65 -13.88 -26.90
C VAL A 192 -6.87 -12.42 -26.54
N GLY A 193 -6.53 -12.00 -25.32
CA GLY A 193 -6.69 -10.61 -24.88
C GLY A 193 -5.92 -9.62 -25.74
N ARG A 194 -4.66 -9.92 -26.07
CA ARG A 194 -3.83 -9.11 -26.97
C ARG A 194 -4.45 -9.00 -28.37
N GLN A 195 -5.01 -10.10 -28.90
CA GLN A 195 -5.70 -10.09 -30.19
C GLN A 195 -6.99 -9.26 -30.17
N ILE A 196 -7.74 -9.27 -29.07
CA ILE A 196 -8.92 -8.42 -28.90
C ILE A 196 -8.49 -6.94 -28.96
N PHE A 197 -7.53 -6.52 -28.14
CA PHE A 197 -7.06 -5.14 -28.12
C PHE A 197 -6.51 -4.68 -29.48
N ALA A 198 -5.80 -5.56 -30.19
CA ALA A 198 -5.29 -5.27 -31.54
C ALA A 198 -6.39 -5.17 -32.61
N SER A 199 -7.53 -5.82 -32.41
CA SER A 199 -8.63 -5.89 -33.38
C SER A 199 -9.74 -4.87 -33.15
N LEU A 200 -9.89 -4.38 -31.91
CA LEU A 200 -10.93 -3.42 -31.56
C LEU A 200 -10.69 -2.07 -32.26
N PRO A 201 -11.77 -1.38 -32.70
CA PRO A 201 -11.65 -0.04 -33.29
C PRO A 201 -10.94 0.95 -32.36
N GLU A 202 -10.12 1.85 -32.91
CA GLU A 202 -9.37 2.83 -32.11
C GLU A 202 -10.25 3.75 -31.26
N ASN A 203 -11.50 3.99 -31.69
CA ASN A 203 -12.46 4.80 -30.96
C ASN A 203 -13.23 4.02 -29.87
N ASN A 204 -12.99 2.72 -29.73
CA ASN A 204 -13.59 1.89 -28.68
C ASN A 204 -13.17 2.39 -27.30
N ARG A 205 -14.13 2.50 -26.38
CA ARG A 205 -13.89 3.04 -25.02
C ARG A 205 -12.85 2.23 -24.24
N ILE A 206 -12.87 0.90 -24.33
CA ILE A 206 -11.93 0.04 -23.61
C ILE A 206 -10.51 0.26 -24.12
N VAL A 207 -10.34 0.33 -25.45
CA VAL A 207 -9.03 0.59 -26.08
C VAL A 207 -8.50 1.97 -25.70
N LYS A 208 -9.34 3.01 -25.73
CA LYS A 208 -8.94 4.37 -25.30
C LYS A 208 -8.46 4.38 -23.86
N ARG A 209 -9.26 3.80 -22.96
CA ARG A 209 -8.93 3.79 -21.54
C ARG A 209 -7.66 3.00 -21.25
N GLU A 210 -7.45 1.86 -21.92
CA GLU A 210 -6.21 1.08 -21.81
C GLU A 210 -4.99 1.90 -22.23
N LYS A 211 -5.06 2.60 -23.37
CA LYS A 211 -3.96 3.45 -23.84
C LYS A 211 -3.69 4.63 -22.92
N GLU A 212 -4.74 5.29 -22.43
CA GLU A 212 -4.63 6.48 -21.58
C GLU A 212 -4.15 6.17 -20.16
N ARG A 213 -4.57 5.03 -19.60
CA ARG A 213 -4.37 4.72 -18.18
C ARG A 213 -3.36 3.61 -17.92
N TRP A 214 -3.29 2.60 -18.78
CA TRP A 214 -2.63 1.32 -18.49
C TRP A 214 -1.46 1.01 -19.45
N SER A 215 -1.15 1.91 -20.39
CA SER A 215 -0.19 1.66 -21.47
C SER A 215 1.24 1.43 -21.01
N MET A 216 1.59 1.87 -19.80
CA MET A 216 2.90 1.64 -19.20
C MET A 216 2.92 0.36 -18.38
N GLU A 217 1.85 0.09 -17.61
CA GLU A 217 1.75 -1.07 -16.75
C GLU A 217 1.54 -2.37 -17.54
N ASN A 218 0.83 -2.31 -18.66
CA ASN A 218 0.29 -3.49 -19.33
C ASN A 218 1.17 -4.03 -20.49
N GLN A 219 2.42 -3.57 -20.61
CA GLN A 219 3.30 -3.98 -21.73
C GLN A 219 3.79 -5.41 -21.60
N ARG A 220 3.99 -5.87 -20.37
CA ARG A 220 4.49 -7.21 -20.05
C ARG A 220 3.35 -8.22 -19.97
N ASP A 221 3.62 -9.46 -20.37
CA ASP A 221 2.61 -10.51 -20.32
C ASP A 221 2.22 -10.86 -18.89
N GLU A 222 3.14 -10.76 -17.93
CA GLU A 222 2.86 -10.96 -16.52
C GLU A 222 1.85 -9.94 -16.00
N CYS A 223 2.04 -8.65 -16.32
CA CYS A 223 1.08 -7.60 -15.96
C CYS A 223 -0.27 -7.78 -16.66
N PHE A 224 -0.25 -8.18 -17.94
CA PHE A 224 -1.49 -8.43 -18.67
C PHE A 224 -2.25 -9.62 -18.11
N ALA A 225 -1.54 -10.68 -17.73
CA ALA A 225 -2.12 -11.87 -17.14
C ALA A 225 -2.76 -11.55 -15.78
N ASP A 226 -2.04 -10.85 -14.90
CA ASP A 226 -2.53 -10.37 -13.60
C ASP A 226 -3.76 -9.47 -13.75
N MET A 227 -3.77 -8.57 -14.75
CA MET A 227 -4.87 -7.63 -14.94
C MET A 227 -6.10 -8.24 -15.63
N TYR A 228 -5.92 -9.01 -16.71
CA TYR A 228 -7.02 -9.38 -17.63
C TYR A 228 -7.34 -10.88 -17.69
N VAL A 229 -6.49 -11.73 -17.10
CA VAL A 229 -6.62 -13.19 -17.20
C VAL A 229 -6.67 -13.84 -15.81
N HIS A 230 -6.80 -13.04 -14.75
CA HIS A 230 -6.83 -13.54 -13.40
C HIS A 230 -8.07 -14.45 -13.15
N PRO A 231 -7.91 -15.65 -12.56
CA PRO A 231 -9.01 -16.60 -12.40
C PRO A 231 -10.01 -16.23 -11.30
N GLN A 232 -9.62 -15.34 -10.38
CA GLN A 232 -10.41 -14.92 -9.22
C GLN A 232 -10.16 -13.45 -8.90
N GLU A 233 -11.15 -12.59 -9.07
CA GLU A 233 -11.04 -11.18 -8.70
C GLU A 233 -12.35 -10.72 -8.05
N ILE A 234 -12.21 -10.05 -6.92
CA ILE A 234 -13.30 -9.37 -6.21
C ILE A 234 -12.94 -7.90 -6.20
N ASP A 235 -13.72 -7.11 -6.93
CA ASP A 235 -13.61 -5.66 -6.88
C ASP A 235 -14.50 -5.08 -5.79
N TYR A 236 -13.97 -4.07 -5.10
CA TYR A 236 -14.65 -3.43 -3.98
C TYR A 236 -15.19 -2.06 -4.40
N ASN A 237 -16.33 -1.69 -3.82
CA ASN A 237 -16.70 -0.28 -3.67
C ASN A 237 -16.61 0.09 -2.18
N ILE A 238 -16.84 1.35 -1.81
CA ILE A 238 -16.73 1.76 -0.40
C ILE A 238 -17.61 0.91 0.53
N GLU A 239 -18.81 0.49 0.11
CA GLU A 239 -19.70 -0.30 0.97
C GLU A 239 -19.15 -1.71 1.20
N THR A 240 -18.77 -2.42 0.14
CA THR A 240 -18.22 -3.78 0.26
C THR A 240 -16.82 -3.78 0.88
N LEU A 241 -16.04 -2.73 0.68
CA LEU A 241 -14.76 -2.51 1.35
C LEU A 241 -14.93 -2.41 2.86
N PHE A 242 -15.85 -1.56 3.33
CA PHE A 242 -16.08 -1.44 4.77
C PHE A 242 -16.71 -2.69 5.38
N ALA A 243 -17.46 -3.49 4.61
CA ALA A 243 -17.90 -4.80 5.07
C ALA A 243 -16.71 -5.77 5.30
N LEU A 244 -15.69 -5.76 4.43
CA LEU A 244 -14.46 -6.52 4.62
C LEU A 244 -13.68 -6.02 5.85
N ILE A 245 -13.56 -4.70 6.00
CA ILE A 245 -12.88 -4.08 7.15
C ILE A 245 -13.58 -4.45 8.46
N ASP A 246 -14.90 -4.31 8.53
CA ASP A 246 -15.69 -4.65 9.73
C ASP A 246 -15.55 -6.12 10.10
N ALA A 247 -15.53 -7.00 9.09
CA ALA A 247 -15.37 -8.44 9.31
C ALA A 247 -14.01 -8.82 9.89
N SER A 248 -12.98 -7.99 9.74
CA SER A 248 -11.65 -8.21 10.35
C SER A 248 -11.65 -8.05 11.86
N GLY A 249 -12.57 -7.24 12.40
CA GLY A 249 -12.57 -6.83 13.81
C GLY A 249 -11.44 -5.86 14.20
N LEU A 250 -10.73 -5.30 13.22
CA LEU A 250 -9.70 -4.27 13.42
C LEU A 250 -10.27 -2.86 13.25
N ASP A 251 -9.58 -1.88 13.83
CA ASP A 251 -9.93 -0.47 13.68
C ASP A 251 -9.42 0.05 12.33
N PHE A 252 -10.28 0.76 11.61
CA PHE A 252 -9.88 1.52 10.42
C PHE A 252 -9.08 2.75 10.82
N VAL A 253 -7.79 2.79 10.45
CA VAL A 253 -6.92 3.93 10.76
C VAL A 253 -7.13 5.05 9.76
N GLY A 254 -7.20 4.71 8.48
CA GLY A 254 -7.39 5.66 7.38
C GLY A 254 -6.82 5.17 6.06
N PHE A 255 -7.24 5.81 4.98
CA PHE A 255 -6.61 5.66 3.66
C PHE A 255 -5.21 6.28 3.64
N SER A 256 -4.30 5.67 2.89
CA SER A 256 -2.92 6.13 2.75
C SER A 256 -2.77 7.37 1.85
N ASN A 257 -3.83 7.75 1.13
CA ASN A 257 -3.90 8.94 0.27
C ASN A 257 -5.01 9.90 0.74
N PRO A 258 -4.97 10.42 1.99
CA PRO A 258 -6.10 11.13 2.60
C PRO A 258 -6.55 12.36 1.81
N GLY A 259 -5.66 13.00 1.05
CA GLY A 259 -6.01 14.11 0.16
C GLY A 259 -7.01 13.76 -0.95
N PHE A 260 -7.00 12.52 -1.46
CA PHE A 260 -7.99 12.05 -2.44
C PHE A 260 -9.40 12.05 -1.83
N TRP A 261 -9.49 11.75 -0.53
CA TRP A 261 -10.74 11.61 0.21
C TRP A 261 -11.25 12.92 0.84
N GLN A 262 -10.75 14.07 0.38
CA GLN A 262 -11.29 15.39 0.71
C GLN A 262 -12.38 15.78 -0.30
N TRP A 263 -13.61 15.96 0.18
CA TRP A 263 -14.76 16.26 -0.67
C TRP A 263 -14.67 17.65 -1.32
N GLU A 264 -13.93 18.58 -0.69
CA GLU A 264 -13.70 19.94 -1.14
C GLU A 264 -13.08 19.97 -2.54
N ARG A 265 -12.26 18.96 -2.88
CA ARG A 265 -11.66 18.78 -4.20
C ARG A 265 -12.71 18.74 -5.33
N LEU A 266 -13.91 18.25 -5.02
CA LEU A 266 -14.98 18.02 -5.98
C LEU A 266 -16.08 19.07 -5.88
N LEU A 267 -16.45 19.49 -4.66
CA LEU A 267 -17.65 20.31 -4.42
C LEU A 267 -17.39 21.67 -3.75
N ALA A 268 -16.13 22.13 -3.58
CA ALA A 268 -15.85 23.43 -2.95
C ALA A 268 -16.51 24.63 -3.65
N LYS A 269 -16.82 24.51 -4.95
CA LYS A 269 -17.53 25.56 -5.72
C LYS A 269 -19.01 25.71 -5.36
N ALA A 270 -19.56 24.80 -4.55
CA ALA A 270 -20.97 24.80 -4.14
C ALA A 270 -21.10 24.70 -2.60
N PRO A 271 -20.97 25.81 -1.86
CA PRO A 271 -20.96 25.82 -0.39
C PRO A 271 -22.20 25.18 0.25
N GLU A 272 -23.37 25.32 -0.38
CA GLU A 272 -24.62 24.69 0.08
C GLU A 272 -24.54 23.16 0.07
N LEU A 273 -23.83 22.56 -0.90
CA LEU A 273 -23.57 21.13 -0.91
C LEU A 273 -22.58 20.75 0.21
N GLY A 274 -21.58 21.60 0.49
CA GLY A 274 -20.64 21.39 1.59
C GLY A 274 -21.31 21.24 2.96
N ALA A 275 -22.33 22.06 3.24
CA ALA A 275 -23.14 21.91 4.46
C ALA A 275 -23.79 20.52 4.55
N ARG A 276 -24.31 20.01 3.43
CA ARG A 276 -24.91 18.66 3.36
C ARG A 276 -23.86 17.55 3.49
N VAL A 277 -22.67 17.73 2.93
CA VAL A 277 -21.57 16.77 3.07
C VAL A 277 -21.09 16.67 4.53
N ASN A 278 -21.09 17.79 5.25
CA ASN A 278 -20.72 17.81 6.66
C ASN A 278 -21.71 17.02 7.55
N GLU A 279 -22.96 16.83 7.12
CA GLU A 279 -23.95 15.98 7.81
C GLU A 279 -23.75 14.47 7.57
N LEU A 280 -22.97 14.08 6.55
CA LEU A 280 -22.71 12.68 6.23
C LEU A 280 -21.74 12.05 7.24
N SER A 281 -21.91 10.76 7.51
CA SER A 281 -20.88 9.94 8.16
C SER A 281 -19.64 9.82 7.27
N ASP A 282 -18.48 9.47 7.85
CA ASP A 282 -17.23 9.33 7.09
C ASP A 282 -17.37 8.31 5.94
N ARG A 283 -18.04 7.17 6.18
CA ARG A 283 -18.29 6.17 5.13
C ARG A 283 -19.15 6.72 3.99
N GLN A 284 -20.18 7.50 4.31
CA GLN A 284 -21.02 8.16 3.31
C GLN A 284 -20.23 9.22 2.54
N ARG A 285 -19.31 9.95 3.18
CA ARG A 285 -18.42 10.90 2.50
C ARG A 285 -17.47 10.17 1.55
N TYR A 286 -16.84 9.07 1.99
CA TYR A 286 -16.00 8.27 1.10
C TYR A 286 -16.79 7.73 -0.09
N ARG A 287 -18.01 7.21 0.14
CA ARG A 287 -18.87 6.73 -0.95
C ARG A 287 -19.28 7.85 -1.91
N LEU A 288 -19.60 9.03 -1.39
CA LEU A 288 -19.90 10.20 -2.23
C LEU A 288 -18.71 10.57 -3.11
N ILE A 289 -17.49 10.58 -2.55
CA ILE A 289 -16.27 10.90 -3.29
C ILE A 289 -16.01 9.85 -4.37
N GLU A 290 -16.11 8.56 -4.04
CA GLU A 290 -15.96 7.45 -4.99
C GLU A 290 -16.94 7.56 -6.17
N LEU A 291 -18.20 7.94 -5.91
CA LEU A 291 -19.23 8.12 -6.94
C LEU A 291 -18.98 9.33 -7.84
N LEU A 292 -18.39 10.40 -7.31
CA LEU A 292 -18.12 11.64 -8.04
C LEU A 292 -16.76 11.66 -8.73
N ASP A 293 -15.83 10.81 -8.28
CA ASP A 293 -14.50 10.61 -8.84
C ASP A 293 -14.19 9.10 -8.99
N PRO A 294 -14.79 8.44 -10.00
CA PRO A 294 -14.67 7.00 -10.21
C PRO A 294 -13.31 6.57 -10.79
N GLU A 295 -12.28 7.43 -10.71
CA GLU A 295 -10.92 7.15 -11.18
C GLU A 295 -10.13 6.25 -10.21
N VAL A 296 -10.63 6.04 -8.99
CA VAL A 296 -9.98 5.17 -8.00
C VAL A 296 -9.98 3.71 -8.48
N THR A 297 -8.79 3.21 -8.80
CA THR A 297 -8.58 1.85 -9.32
C THR A 297 -8.28 0.85 -8.22
N HIS A 298 -7.93 1.32 -7.03
CA HIS A 298 -7.63 0.50 -5.87
C HIS A 298 -7.80 1.32 -4.59
N TYR A 299 -8.04 0.61 -3.49
CA TYR A 299 -8.03 1.13 -2.14
C TYR A 299 -6.75 0.72 -1.44
N GLU A 300 -6.07 1.68 -0.83
CA GLU A 300 -4.92 1.41 0.01
C GLU A 300 -5.05 2.13 1.36
N PHE A 301 -5.03 1.36 2.44
CA PHE A 301 -5.38 1.84 3.77
C PHE A 301 -4.68 1.04 4.87
N PHE A 302 -4.73 1.58 6.08
CA PHE A 302 -4.22 0.93 7.28
C PHE A 302 -5.35 0.51 8.20
N LEU A 303 -5.21 -0.70 8.75
CA LEU A 303 -5.97 -1.19 9.90
C LEU A 303 -5.05 -1.33 11.11
N SER A 304 -5.62 -1.36 12.31
CA SER A 304 -4.87 -1.62 13.53
C SER A 304 -5.64 -2.45 14.53
N ARG A 305 -4.90 -3.23 15.33
CA ARG A 305 -5.45 -3.91 16.50
C ARG A 305 -5.29 -2.99 17.72
N PRO A 306 -6.38 -2.61 18.40
CA PRO A 306 -6.28 -1.74 19.58
C PRO A 306 -5.42 -2.33 20.70
N PRO A 307 -4.78 -1.49 21.53
CA PRO A 307 -4.79 -0.02 21.45
C PRO A 307 -3.77 0.54 20.46
N LEU A 308 -4.19 1.49 19.60
CA LEU A 308 -3.29 2.32 18.79
C LEU A 308 -3.29 3.75 19.34
N ILE A 309 -2.20 4.15 19.98
CA ILE A 309 -2.11 5.46 20.66
C ILE A 309 -1.70 6.53 19.64
N LYS A 310 -2.64 7.40 19.30
CA LYS A 310 -2.38 8.60 18.50
C LYS A 310 -1.86 9.73 19.38
N PHE A 311 -0.93 10.52 18.85
CA PHE A 311 -0.33 11.67 19.50
C PHE A 311 -0.69 12.94 18.75
N ASP A 312 -1.19 13.94 19.48
CA ASP A 312 -1.49 15.26 18.92
C ASP A 312 -0.39 16.26 19.32
N TRP A 313 0.19 16.89 18.32
CA TRP A 313 1.24 17.91 18.47
C TRP A 313 0.68 19.34 18.42
N SER A 314 -0.64 19.52 18.50
CA SER A 314 -1.30 20.83 18.47
C SER A 314 -0.85 21.78 19.60
N GLU A 315 -0.54 21.25 20.79
CA GLU A 315 -0.07 22.05 21.93
C GLU A 315 1.41 22.45 21.81
N ASP A 316 1.69 23.75 21.81
CA ASP A 316 3.05 24.31 21.63
C ASP A 316 4.06 23.79 22.65
N ASN A 317 3.67 23.70 23.93
CA ASN A 317 4.55 23.21 25.00
C ASN A 317 4.93 21.73 24.81
N THR A 318 4.04 20.96 24.19
CA THR A 318 4.29 19.55 23.87
C THR A 318 5.22 19.45 22.66
N LEU A 319 4.95 20.23 21.61
CA LEU A 319 5.79 20.27 20.41
C LEU A 319 7.21 20.74 20.72
N LEU A 320 7.38 21.76 21.57
CA LEU A 320 8.71 22.26 21.97
C LEU A 320 9.57 21.21 22.67
N LYS A 321 8.96 20.25 23.37
CA LYS A 321 9.66 19.16 24.06
C LYS A 321 9.93 17.96 23.16
N ALA A 322 9.30 17.87 21.99
CA ALA A 322 9.47 16.76 21.08
C ALA A 322 10.92 16.66 20.58
N ILE A 323 11.36 15.45 20.27
CA ILE A 323 12.64 15.19 19.57
C ILE A 323 12.30 14.99 18.09
N PRO A 324 12.73 15.90 17.18
CA PRO A 324 12.50 15.77 15.75
C PRO A 324 13.63 15.00 15.07
N GLU A 325 13.26 14.06 14.23
CA GLU A 325 14.18 13.32 13.36
C GLU A 325 13.76 13.45 11.91
N LEU A 326 14.71 13.38 10.97
CA LEU A 326 14.37 13.34 9.54
C LEU A 326 13.50 12.10 9.25
N ASN A 327 12.46 12.28 8.43
CA ASN A 327 11.72 11.14 7.91
C ASN A 327 12.67 10.30 7.02
N PRO A 328 12.83 8.98 7.27
CA PRO A 328 13.70 8.13 6.46
C PRO A 328 13.25 8.00 5.00
N CYS A 329 12.01 8.38 4.69
CA CYS A 329 11.44 8.40 3.35
C CYS A 329 11.44 9.82 2.78
N ILE A 330 12.61 10.44 2.67
CA ILE A 330 12.85 11.65 1.88
C ILE A 330 14.06 11.41 0.98
N ASP A 331 14.11 12.04 -0.19
CA ASP A 331 15.23 11.89 -1.14
C ASP A 331 15.80 13.25 -1.56
N GLY A 332 17.12 13.32 -1.73
CA GLY A 332 17.84 14.54 -2.12
C GLY A 332 18.34 15.43 -0.97
N PHE A 333 18.06 15.12 0.30
CA PHE A 333 18.72 15.80 1.43
C PHE A 333 20.23 15.44 1.47
N PRO A 334 21.19 16.36 1.73
CA PRO A 334 21.05 17.74 2.22
C PRO A 334 21.02 18.82 1.11
N SER A 335 19.98 18.82 0.29
CA SER A 335 19.59 19.92 -0.61
C SER A 335 18.37 20.69 -0.05
N GLN A 336 18.23 21.97 -0.42
CA GLN A 336 17.00 22.75 -0.17
C GLN A 336 15.85 22.33 -1.10
N CYS A 337 16.16 21.68 -2.22
CA CYS A 337 15.18 21.08 -3.12
C CYS A 337 15.28 19.57 -2.98
N LEU A 338 14.23 18.94 -2.44
CA LEU A 338 14.19 17.52 -2.12
C LEU A 338 12.82 16.92 -2.45
N PHE A 339 12.71 15.59 -2.40
CA PHE A 339 11.45 14.88 -2.48
C PHE A 339 10.96 14.45 -1.09
N ASN A 340 9.68 14.66 -0.80
CA ASN A 340 9.05 14.11 0.39
C ASN A 340 8.70 12.62 0.22
N GLN A 341 8.03 12.02 1.21
CA GLN A 341 7.65 10.61 1.19
C GLN A 341 6.74 10.20 0.03
N ASP A 342 5.98 11.15 -0.54
CA ASP A 342 5.10 10.90 -1.70
C ASP A 342 5.77 11.32 -3.02
N TYR A 343 7.10 11.47 -3.03
CA TYR A 343 7.90 11.92 -4.18
C TYR A 343 7.49 13.29 -4.74
N GLN A 344 6.91 14.15 -3.91
CA GLN A 344 6.60 15.52 -4.29
C GLN A 344 7.80 16.42 -4.03
N ILE A 345 8.10 17.31 -4.98
CA ILE A 345 9.17 18.30 -4.83
C ILE A 345 8.79 19.27 -3.71
N VAL A 346 9.69 19.43 -2.74
CA VAL A 346 9.63 20.43 -1.69
C VAL A 346 10.81 21.38 -1.82
N ASN A 347 10.54 22.69 -1.74
CA ASN A 347 11.55 23.73 -1.69
C ASN A 347 11.58 24.32 -0.29
N LEU A 348 12.64 24.01 0.46
CA LEU A 348 12.88 24.47 1.81
C LEU A 348 13.36 25.92 1.81
N SER A 349 12.79 26.74 2.69
CA SER A 349 13.41 28.00 3.10
C SER A 349 14.78 27.74 3.75
N THR A 350 15.62 28.77 3.83
CA THR A 350 16.92 28.66 4.51
C THR A 350 16.75 28.24 5.98
N ALA A 351 15.73 28.75 6.66
CA ALA A 351 15.45 28.43 8.06
C ALA A 351 14.99 26.97 8.25
N GLU A 352 14.12 26.47 7.38
CA GLU A 352 13.69 25.06 7.38
C GLU A 352 14.86 24.12 7.11
N PHE A 353 15.70 24.44 6.12
CA PHE A 353 16.89 23.66 5.82
C PHE A 353 17.87 23.61 6.99
N GLU A 354 18.16 24.75 7.61
CA GLU A 354 19.01 24.83 8.80
C GLU A 354 18.45 24.05 10.00
N PHE A 355 17.12 24.03 10.16
CA PHE A 355 16.45 23.22 11.18
C PHE A 355 16.61 21.72 10.89
N LEU A 356 16.35 21.29 9.66
CA LEU A 356 16.50 19.88 9.26
C LEU A 356 17.95 19.39 9.41
N GLN A 357 18.95 20.24 9.13
CA GLN A 357 20.37 19.92 9.36
C GLN A 357 20.74 19.70 10.83
N ARG A 358 19.92 20.18 11.75
CA ARG A 358 20.11 20.06 13.20
C ARG A 358 19.21 19.01 13.84
N CYS A 359 18.30 18.40 13.08
CA CYS A 359 17.51 17.27 13.57
C CYS A 359 18.46 16.12 13.88
N ASP A 360 18.51 15.74 15.15
CA ASP A 360 19.32 14.64 15.66
C ASP A 360 18.46 13.80 16.62
N THR A 361 19.01 12.67 17.09
CA THR A 361 18.25 11.72 17.92
C THR A 361 18.11 12.13 19.40
N SER A 362 18.46 13.36 19.76
CA SER A 362 18.60 13.82 21.15
C SER A 362 18.12 15.24 21.43
N SER A 363 18.29 16.18 20.50
CA SER A 363 17.96 17.58 20.65
C SER A 363 16.46 17.79 20.53
N THR A 364 15.88 18.56 21.45
CA THR A 364 14.46 18.93 21.40
C THR A 364 14.20 20.01 20.34
N VAL A 365 12.95 20.13 19.90
CA VAL A 365 12.51 21.23 19.03
C VAL A 365 12.89 22.59 19.63
N ALA A 366 12.70 22.79 20.94
CA ALA A 366 13.08 24.04 21.61
C ALA A 366 14.58 24.37 21.50
N GLU A 367 15.45 23.37 21.68
CA GLU A 367 16.89 23.54 21.59
C GLU A 367 17.34 23.87 20.17
N ILE A 368 16.75 23.19 19.16
CA ILE A 368 17.08 23.47 17.76
C ILE A 368 16.61 24.89 17.38
N LEU A 369 15.37 25.25 17.72
CA LEU A 369 14.79 26.58 17.42
C LEU A 369 15.58 27.72 18.07
N ALA A 370 16.24 27.51 19.21
CA ALA A 370 17.11 28.51 19.82
C ALA A 370 18.33 28.89 18.95
N SER A 371 18.67 28.06 17.95
CA SER A 371 19.85 28.22 17.09
C SER A 371 19.53 28.46 15.60
N VAL A 372 18.25 28.56 15.24
CA VAL A 372 17.77 28.81 13.86
C VAL A 372 16.73 29.94 13.83
N GLN A 373 16.64 30.67 12.71
CA GLN A 373 15.64 31.72 12.54
C GLN A 373 14.28 31.15 12.07
N MET A 374 13.70 30.25 12.86
CA MET A 374 12.43 29.59 12.57
C MET A 374 11.51 29.60 13.80
N GLY A 375 10.19 29.64 13.59
CA GLY A 375 9.19 29.48 14.66
C GLY A 375 8.50 28.11 14.62
N LEU A 376 7.59 27.86 15.55
CA LEU A 376 6.83 26.60 15.62
C LEU A 376 5.98 26.34 14.36
N ASP A 377 5.48 27.38 13.70
CA ASP A 377 4.76 27.24 12.43
C ASP A 377 5.61 26.59 11.33
N GLY A 378 6.92 26.84 11.33
CA GLY A 378 7.86 26.16 10.44
C GLY A 378 7.96 24.67 10.77
N VAL A 379 8.07 24.31 12.06
CA VAL A 379 8.07 22.91 12.51
C VAL A 379 6.78 22.19 12.11
N ARG A 380 5.63 22.84 12.30
CA ARG A 380 4.32 22.31 11.89
C ARG A 380 4.23 22.12 10.37
N THR A 381 4.84 23.01 9.60
CA THR A 381 4.92 22.89 8.13
C THR A 381 5.76 21.68 7.73
N LEU A 382 6.93 21.49 8.33
CA LEU A 382 7.79 20.33 8.11
C LEU A 382 7.08 19.01 8.47
N LEU A 383 6.37 18.97 9.60
CA LEU A 383 5.57 17.82 10.03
C LEU A 383 4.43 17.52 9.05
N LYS A 384 3.68 18.54 8.61
CA LYS A 384 2.58 18.40 7.64
C LYS A 384 3.06 17.90 6.28
N GLN A 385 4.29 18.24 5.89
CA GLN A 385 4.93 17.75 4.67
C GLN A 385 5.61 16.38 4.84
N ASN A 386 5.51 15.77 6.03
CA ASN A 386 6.13 14.51 6.40
C ASN A 386 7.66 14.52 6.22
N LEU A 387 8.33 15.64 6.50
CA LEU A 387 9.79 15.74 6.41
C LEU A 387 10.50 15.37 7.71
N ILE A 388 9.77 15.44 8.82
CA ILE A 388 10.25 15.05 10.14
C ILE A 388 9.27 14.08 10.81
N LEU A 389 9.81 13.21 11.65
CA LEU A 389 9.08 12.41 12.62
C LEU A 389 9.31 13.00 14.01
N LEU A 390 8.32 12.92 14.88
CA LEU A 390 8.42 13.43 16.26
C LEU A 390 8.32 12.28 17.26
N SER A 391 9.23 12.28 18.24
CA SER A 391 9.14 11.43 19.42
C SER A 391 8.75 12.27 20.65
N PRO A 392 7.85 11.78 21.52
CA PRO A 392 7.68 12.35 22.86
C PRO A 392 8.99 12.25 23.65
N ALA A 393 9.33 13.29 24.41
CA ALA A 393 10.46 13.30 25.33
C ALA A 393 10.23 12.46 26.59
#